data_AF-A0A5C7VPE0-F1
#
_entry.id   AF-A0A5C7VPE0-F1
#
_cell.length_a   1.000
_cell.length_b   1.000
_cell.length_c   1.000
_cell.angle_alpha   90.00
_cell.angle_beta   90.00
_cell.angle_gamma   90.00
#
_symmetry.space_group_name_H-M   'P 1'
#
loop_
_entity.id
_entity.type
_entity.pdbx_description
1 polymer ?
#
loop_
_entity_poly.entity_id
_entity_poly.type
_entity_poly.pdbx_seq_one_letter_code
_entity_poly.pdbx_strand_id
1 'polypeptide(L)'
;MTSVIYRITYPNNKIYIGQDRTNSINYFGSASSELISQDFTNEQRQSFTITRDILWSSECASQSEVTHVEYELIERYHANNPAVGYNQFPPFKKTNYEVKKES
;
A
#
# COMPACT_ATOMS: atom_id res chain seq x y z
N MET A 1 -1.36 -9.89 19.34
CA MET A 1 -0.83 -9.40 18.05
C MET A 1 -0.64 -7.89 18.18
N THR A 2 0.60 -7.40 18.20
CA THR A 2 0.87 -6.09 18.81
C THR A 2 1.22 -5.00 17.79
N SER A 3 1.67 -5.35 16.59
CA SER A 3 1.65 -4.48 15.41
C SER A 3 1.85 -5.34 14.15
N VAL A 4 1.17 -5.00 13.07
CA VAL A 4 1.32 -5.67 11.77
C VAL A 4 1.49 -4.64 10.66
N ILE A 5 2.22 -5.02 9.61
CA ILE A 5 2.21 -4.33 8.32
C ILE A 5 1.50 -5.24 7.34
N TYR A 6 0.49 -4.70 6.68
CA TYR A 6 -0.34 -5.41 5.73
C TYR A 6 -0.21 -4.79 4.33
N ARG A 7 -0.56 -5.61 3.34
CA ARG A 7 -0.77 -5.20 1.95
C ARG A 7 -2.22 -5.39 1.60
N ILE A 8 -2.82 -4.42 0.94
CA ILE A 8 -4.10 -4.54 0.26
C ILE A 8 -3.81 -4.63 -1.23
N THR A 9 -4.41 -5.60 -1.90
CA THR A 9 -4.35 -5.76 -3.36
C THR A 9 -5.73 -5.48 -3.94
N TYR A 10 -5.77 -4.58 -4.93
CA TYR A 10 -6.98 -4.17 -5.65
C TYR A 10 -7.14 -4.96 -6.96
N PRO A 11 -8.33 -4.97 -7.60
CA PRO A 11 -8.56 -5.75 -8.82
C PRO A 11 -7.67 -5.39 -10.02
N ASN A 12 -7.13 -4.17 -10.05
CA ASN A 12 -6.18 -3.71 -11.06
C ASN A 12 -4.72 -4.13 -10.76
N ASN A 13 -4.51 -5.00 -9.75
CA ASN A 13 -3.23 -5.43 -9.21
C ASN A 13 -2.40 -4.34 -8.53
N LYS A 14 -2.91 -3.11 -8.41
CA LYS A 14 -2.25 -2.09 -7.59
C LYS A 14 -2.37 -2.44 -6.13
N ILE A 15 -1.38 -2.00 -5.36
CA ILE A 15 -1.27 -2.33 -3.94
C ILE A 15 -1.30 -1.08 -3.05
N TYR A 16 -1.68 -1.28 -1.79
CA TYR A 16 -1.46 -0.32 -0.71
C TYR A 16 -0.82 -1.05 0.46
N ILE A 17 0.26 -0.50 1.02
CA ILE A 17 0.91 -1.03 2.21
C ILE A 17 0.63 -0.08 3.37
N GLY A 18 0.16 -0.65 4.48
CA GLY A 18 -0.11 0.12 5.68
C GLY A 18 0.14 -0.69 6.93
N GLN A 19 0.27 0.00 8.06
CA GLN A 19 0.40 -0.62 9.38
C GLN A 19 -0.94 -0.65 10.14
N ASP A 20 -1.13 -1.67 10.97
CA ASP A 20 -2.21 -1.77 11.96
C ASP A 20 -1.60 -2.11 13.33
N ARG A 21 -1.88 -1.25 14.32
CA ARG A 21 -1.44 -1.41 15.71
C ARG A 21 -2.58 -1.72 16.67
N THR A 22 -3.78 -1.88 16.13
CA THR A 22 -5.02 -2.13 16.87
C THR A 22 -5.44 -3.60 16.80
N ASN A 23 -4.82 -4.37 15.90
CA ASN A 23 -5.19 -5.76 15.59
C ASN A 23 -6.66 -5.87 15.15
N SER A 24 -7.08 -4.94 14.30
CA SER A 24 -8.44 -4.90 13.79
C SER A 24 -8.58 -5.83 12.58
N ILE A 25 -9.49 -6.80 12.69
CA ILE A 25 -9.81 -7.72 11.58
C ILE A 25 -10.50 -7.02 10.41
N ASN A 26 -11.14 -5.87 10.64
CA ASN A 26 -11.91 -5.13 9.65
C ASN A 26 -11.22 -3.84 9.16
N TYR A 27 -9.93 -3.65 9.46
CA TYR A 27 -9.19 -2.48 9.01
C TYR A 27 -8.50 -2.71 7.66
N PHE A 28 -8.99 -2.00 6.63
CA PHE A 28 -8.47 -1.99 5.26
C PHE A 28 -7.79 -0.66 4.92
N GLY A 29 -7.11 -0.08 5.91
CA GLY A 29 -6.19 1.03 5.73
C GLY A 29 -6.81 2.38 5.43
N SER A 30 -5.95 3.29 4.98
CA SER A 30 -6.25 4.71 4.81
C SER A 30 -5.77 5.23 3.46
N ALA A 31 -5.76 4.35 2.46
CA ALA A 31 -5.49 4.73 1.08
C ALA A 31 -6.52 5.78 0.60
N SER A 32 -6.08 6.74 -0.22
CA SER A 32 -6.98 7.78 -0.75
C SER A 32 -8.05 7.17 -1.65
N SER A 33 -9.31 7.33 -1.24
CA SER A 33 -10.47 6.96 -2.02
C SER A 33 -10.45 7.64 -3.39
N GLU A 34 -10.02 8.91 -3.45
CA GLU A 34 -9.94 9.70 -4.67
C GLU A 34 -8.97 9.08 -5.68
N LEU A 35 -7.76 8.68 -5.25
CA LEU A 35 -6.76 8.05 -6.11
C LEU A 35 -7.21 6.69 -6.62
N ILE A 36 -7.73 5.85 -5.72
CA ILE A 36 -8.23 4.52 -6.10
C ILE A 36 -9.35 4.68 -7.13
N SER A 37 -10.27 5.61 -6.89
CA SER A 37 -11.43 5.82 -7.75
C SER A 37 -11.07 6.15 -9.20
N GLN A 38 -9.91 6.77 -9.46
CA GLN A 38 -9.46 7.12 -10.80
C GLN A 38 -9.17 5.88 -11.68
N ASP A 39 -8.89 4.73 -11.07
CA ASP A 39 -8.57 3.49 -11.79
C ASP A 39 -9.80 2.57 -12.00
N PHE A 40 -10.99 2.94 -11.54
CA PHE A 40 -12.19 2.09 -11.62
C PHE A 40 -13.41 2.80 -12.20
N THR A 41 -14.05 2.15 -13.18
CA THR A 41 -15.35 2.60 -13.71
C THR A 41 -16.47 2.45 -12.68
N ASN A 42 -17.61 3.10 -12.92
CA ASN A 42 -18.77 2.99 -12.02
C ASN A 42 -19.28 1.54 -11.88
N GLU A 43 -19.20 0.75 -12.94
CA GLU A 43 -19.60 -0.65 -12.98
C GLU A 43 -18.65 -1.51 -12.14
N GLN A 44 -17.34 -1.32 -12.28
CA GLN A 44 -16.33 -2.04 -11.50
C GLN A 44 -16.45 -1.74 -10.00
N ARG A 45 -16.93 -0.54 -9.62
CA ARG A 45 -17.17 -0.17 -8.22
C ARG A 45 -18.37 -0.87 -7.60
N GLN A 46 -19.34 -1.36 -8.39
CA GLN A 46 -20.53 -2.01 -7.85
C GLN A 46 -20.21 -3.35 -7.17
N SER A 47 -19.20 -4.06 -7.67
CA SER A 47 -18.77 -5.32 -7.08
C SER A 47 -17.30 -5.56 -7.41
N PHE A 48 -16.47 -5.54 -6.39
CA PHE A 48 -15.08 -5.93 -6.50
C PHE A 48 -14.59 -6.56 -5.20
N THR A 49 -13.48 -7.27 -5.29
CA THR A 49 -12.81 -7.88 -4.15
C THR A 49 -11.47 -7.20 -3.94
N ILE A 50 -11.11 -7.01 -2.68
CA ILE A 50 -9.76 -6.67 -2.26
C ILE A 50 -9.25 -7.78 -1.35
N THR A 51 -7.93 -7.99 -1.35
CA THR A 51 -7.29 -8.98 -0.49
C THR A 51 -6.32 -8.27 0.44
N ARG A 52 -6.38 -8.59 1.74
CA ARG A 52 -5.44 -8.09 2.74
C ARG A 52 -4.54 -9.23 3.21
N ASP A 53 -3.23 -9.05 3.02
CA ASP A 53 -2.18 -9.99 3.46
C ASP A 53 -1.31 -9.36 4.54
N ILE A 54 -0.85 -10.13 5.52
CA ILE A 54 0.17 -9.67 6.48
C ILE A 54 1.56 -9.87 5.85
N LEU A 55 2.32 -8.78 5.73
CA LEU A 55 3.70 -8.80 5.24
C LEU A 55 4.71 -8.95 6.38
N TRP A 56 4.38 -8.41 7.55
CA TRP A 56 5.24 -8.41 8.72
C TRP A 56 4.41 -8.25 9.99
N SER A 57 4.88 -8.83 11.09
CA SER A 57 4.28 -8.65 12.42
C SER A 57 5.34 -8.67 13.52
N SER A 58 5.07 -7.97 14.60
CA SER A 58 5.89 -8.03 15.81
C SER A 58 5.04 -7.78 17.06
N GLU A 59 5.45 -8.41 18.16
CA GLU A 59 4.81 -8.19 19.45
C GLU A 59 5.47 -7.13 20.31
N CYS A 60 6.73 -6.80 20.03
CA CYS A 60 7.57 -5.96 20.89
C CYS A 60 8.18 -4.77 20.14
N ALA A 61 7.91 -4.63 18.83
CA ALA A 61 8.47 -3.55 18.04
C ALA A 61 8.02 -2.19 18.54
N SER A 62 8.95 -1.24 18.53
CA SER A 62 8.63 0.16 18.81
C SER A 62 7.81 0.78 17.67
N GLN A 63 7.09 1.86 17.98
CA GLN A 63 6.39 2.67 16.99
C GLN A 63 7.29 3.05 15.80
N SER A 64 8.52 3.51 16.08
CA SER A 64 9.50 3.92 15.06
C SER A 64 10.01 2.76 14.21
N GLU A 65 10.20 1.58 14.82
CA GLU A 65 10.58 0.37 14.09
C GLU A 65 9.49 -0.05 13.11
N VAL A 66 8.23 -0.09 13.56
CA VAL A 66 7.09 -0.43 12.67
C VAL A 66 7.02 0.54 11.49
N THR A 67 7.19 1.84 11.71
CA THR A 67 7.18 2.84 10.64
C THR A 67 8.39 2.72 9.72
N HIS A 68 9.56 2.36 10.24
CA HIS A 68 10.74 2.09 9.43
C HIS A 68 10.53 0.89 8.50
N VAL A 69 10.03 -0.23 9.04
CA VAL A 69 9.72 -1.43 8.24
C VAL A 69 8.62 -1.13 7.21
N GLU A 70 7.61 -0.32 7.56
CA GLU A 70 6.56 0.12 6.63
C GLU A 70 7.18 0.83 5.41
N TYR A 71 8.11 1.77 5.64
CA TYR A 71 8.78 2.49 4.54
C TYR A 71 9.66 1.57 3.69
N GLU A 72 10.43 0.68 4.31
CA GLU A 72 11.23 -0.31 3.57
C GLU A 72 10.36 -1.19 2.67
N LEU A 73 9.19 -1.61 3.17
CA LEU A 73 8.25 -2.43 2.41
C LEU A 73 7.57 -1.64 1.29
N ILE A 74 7.17 -0.38 1.54
CA ILE A 74 6.62 0.50 0.50
C ILE A 74 7.61 0.68 -0.65
N GLU A 75 8.89 0.91 -0.35
CA GLU A 75 9.93 1.06 -1.37
C GLU A 75 10.23 -0.28 -2.07
N ARG A 76 10.35 -1.38 -1.31
CA ARG A 76 10.64 -2.73 -1.85
C ARG A 76 9.57 -3.22 -2.83
N TYR A 77 8.30 -2.94 -2.54
CA TYR A 77 7.19 -3.34 -3.41
C TYR A 77 6.77 -2.23 -4.38
N HIS A 78 7.49 -1.09 -4.41
CA HIS A 78 7.14 0.09 -5.19
C HIS A 78 5.69 0.55 -4.98
N ALA A 79 5.13 0.35 -3.80
CA ALA A 79 3.73 0.70 -3.50
C ALA A 79 3.48 2.22 -3.61
N ASN A 80 4.55 3.02 -3.61
CA ASN A 80 4.50 4.46 -3.84
C ASN A 80 4.57 4.91 -5.31
N ASN A 81 4.91 4.01 -6.24
CA ASN A 81 4.86 4.28 -7.66
C ASN A 81 3.39 4.25 -8.13
N PRO A 82 2.82 5.33 -8.71
CA PRO A 82 1.42 5.35 -9.15
C PRO A 82 1.03 4.27 -10.18
N ALA A 83 2.02 3.68 -10.86
CA ALA A 83 1.80 2.54 -11.76
C ALA A 83 1.63 1.20 -11.01
N VAL A 84 2.10 1.12 -9.76
CA VAL A 84 2.16 -0.13 -8.96
C VAL A 84 1.29 -0.04 -7.70
N GLY A 85 1.11 1.13 -7.11
CA GLY A 85 0.37 1.25 -5.86
C GLY A 85 -0.15 2.64 -5.54
N TYR A 86 -0.77 2.72 -4.36
CA TYR A 86 -1.52 3.88 -3.88
C TYR A 86 -0.88 4.60 -2.69
N ASN A 87 0.29 4.16 -2.22
CA ASN A 87 1.01 4.90 -1.20
C ASN A 87 1.51 6.23 -1.78
N GLN A 88 1.36 7.33 -1.03
CA GLN A 88 1.89 8.63 -1.45
C GLN A 88 3.17 8.99 -0.71
N PHE A 89 3.47 8.29 0.38
CA PHE A 89 4.65 8.48 1.20
C PHE A 89 5.34 7.12 1.48
N PRO A 90 6.69 7.04 1.41
CA PRO A 90 7.60 8.09 0.93
C PRO A 90 7.36 8.45 -0.55
N PRO A 91 7.67 9.67 -1.00
CA PRO A 91 7.42 10.09 -2.37
C PRO A 91 8.22 9.24 -3.34
N PHE A 92 7.58 8.80 -4.43
CA PHE A 92 8.25 8.01 -5.46
C PHE A 92 9.32 8.83 -6.19
N LYS A 93 10.53 8.29 -6.26
CA LYS A 93 11.66 8.89 -6.96
C LYS A 93 11.83 8.18 -8.30
N LYS A 94 11.39 8.82 -9.39
CA LYS A 94 11.70 8.33 -10.75
C LYS A 94 13.22 8.25 -10.89
N THR A 95 13.74 7.10 -11.26
CA THR A 95 15.16 7.00 -11.61
C THR A 95 15.37 7.56 -13.01
N ASN A 96 16.55 8.12 -13.30
CA ASN A 96 16.89 8.66 -14.62
C ASN A 96 16.78 7.63 -15.76
N TYR A 97 16.73 6.33 -15.45
CA TYR A 97 16.54 5.24 -16.40
C TYR A 97 15.08 5.06 -16.83
N GLU A 98 14.12 5.31 -15.94
CA GLU A 98 12.69 5.15 -16.23
C GLU A 98 12.16 6.29 -17.11
N VAL A 99 12.67 7.51 -16.91
CA VAL A 99 12.30 8.69 -17.71
C VAL A 99 12.60 8.48 -19.20
N LYS A 100 13.71 7.81 -19.53
CA LYS A 100 14.10 7.53 -20.92
C LYS A 100 13.24 6.48 -21.63
N LYS A 101 12.49 5.65 -20.89
CA LYS A 101 11.58 4.67 -21.49
C LYS A 101 10.19 5.23 -21.79
N GLU A 102 9.83 6.34 -21.14
CA GLU A 102 8.57 7.05 -21.35
C GLU A 102 8.68 8.20 -22.39
N SER A 103 9.89 8.45 -22.93
CA SER A 103 10.19 9.52 -23.91
C SER A 103 10.15 9.04 -25.36
#